data_AF-A0A353WXQ2-F1
#
_entry.id   AF-A0A353WXQ2-F1
#
_cell.length_a   1.000
_cell.length_b   1.000
_cell.length_c   1.000
_cell.angle_alpha   90.00
_cell.angle_beta   90.00
_cell.angle_gamma   90.00
#
_symmetry.space_group_name_H-M   'P 1'
#
loop_
_entity.id
_entity.type
_entity.pdbx_description
1 polymer ?
#
loop_
_entity_poly.entity_id
_entity_poly.type
_entity_poly.pdbx_seq_one_letter_code
_entity_poly.pdbx_strand_id
1 'polypeptide(L)'
;MKNTPKREIRLNSAKNWIKTYTGNNLVKGYSKKYSVDKLCAVKELRMIGVDISEEYEKQLINSMEALRQQRLSFKKKREDKSNYLYGFDRDENFAMIIGYTSGGFPYGLSYEETEQIINETEYE
;
A
#
# COMPACT_ATOMS: atom_id res chain seq x y z
N MET A 1 6.36 14.61 -8.06
CA MET A 1 4.99 14.48 -7.51
C MET A 1 4.00 15.06 -8.50
N LYS A 2 2.85 14.41 -8.77
CA LYS A 2 1.79 15.08 -9.55
C LYS A 2 1.28 16.24 -8.71
N ASN A 3 1.41 17.48 -9.20
CA ASN A 3 0.95 18.66 -8.47
C ASN A 3 -0.57 18.76 -8.60
N THR A 4 -1.30 18.27 -7.59
CA THR A 4 -2.76 18.36 -7.53
C THR A 4 -3.14 19.83 -7.30
N PRO A 5 -3.85 20.50 -8.24
CA PRO A 5 -4.21 21.92 -8.11
C PRO A 5 -5.04 22.19 -6.86
N LYS A 6 -5.06 23.41 -6.32
CA LYS A 6 -5.93 23.77 -5.18
C LYS A 6 -7.41 23.49 -5.50
N ARG A 7 -8.18 23.12 -4.47
CA ARG A 7 -9.60 22.73 -4.60
C ARG A 7 -10.46 23.75 -5.33
N GLU A 8 -10.31 25.03 -5.02
CA GLU A 8 -11.05 26.12 -5.64
C GLU A 8 -10.81 26.19 -7.15
N ILE A 9 -9.55 26.01 -7.58
CA ILE A 9 -9.16 25.97 -8.99
C ILE A 9 -9.83 24.78 -9.69
N ARG A 10 -9.83 23.61 -9.05
CA ARG A 10 -10.50 22.41 -9.57
C ARG A 10 -12.00 22.65 -9.75
N LEU A 11 -12.68 23.14 -8.71
CA LEU A 11 -14.13 23.39 -8.73
C LEU A 11 -14.53 24.41 -9.80
N ASN A 12 -13.75 25.50 -9.96
CA ASN A 12 -14.02 26.50 -10.97
C ASN A 12 -13.80 25.97 -12.39
N SER A 13 -12.67 25.30 -12.63
CA SER A 13 -12.33 24.70 -13.93
C SER A 13 -13.33 23.59 -14.32
N ALA A 14 -13.78 22.80 -13.35
CA ALA A 14 -14.63 21.63 -13.58
C ALA A 14 -16.00 22.00 -14.15
N LYS A 15 -16.57 23.15 -13.78
CA LYS A 15 -17.86 23.62 -14.33
C LYS A 15 -17.89 23.65 -15.85
N ASN A 16 -16.79 24.08 -16.48
CA ASN A 16 -16.68 24.11 -17.94
C ASN A 16 -16.25 22.76 -18.51
N TRP A 17 -15.35 22.04 -17.82
CA TRP A 17 -14.87 20.74 -18.26
C TRP A 17 -15.96 19.67 -18.29
N ILE A 18 -16.90 19.67 -17.34
CA ILE A 18 -18.02 18.71 -17.30
C ILE A 18 -18.89 18.84 -18.57
N LYS A 19 -19.09 20.05 -19.09
CA LYS A 19 -19.90 20.29 -20.30
C LYS A 19 -19.25 19.71 -21.56
N THR A 20 -17.92 19.62 -21.60
CA THR A 20 -17.18 19.07 -22.74
C THR A 20 -16.76 17.62 -22.54
N TYR A 21 -17.10 17.03 -21.39
CA TYR A 21 -16.72 15.66 -21.08
C TYR A 21 -17.64 14.66 -21.78
N THR A 22 -17.05 13.80 -22.62
CA THR A 22 -17.77 12.80 -23.43
C THR A 22 -17.65 11.37 -22.91
N GLY A 23 -17.00 11.17 -21.75
CA GLY A 23 -16.78 9.83 -21.21
C GLY A 23 -17.96 9.31 -20.38
N ASN A 24 -18.08 7.99 -20.27
CA ASN A 24 -19.19 7.34 -19.57
C ASN A 24 -19.16 7.50 -18.04
N ASN A 25 -17.98 7.67 -17.44
CA ASN A 25 -17.83 7.74 -15.99
C ASN A 25 -17.18 9.06 -15.56
N LEU A 26 -18.03 10.01 -15.19
CA LEU A 26 -17.61 11.36 -14.81
C LEU A 26 -16.66 11.38 -13.62
N VAL A 27 -16.91 10.54 -12.59
CA VAL A 27 -16.07 10.44 -11.40
C VAL A 27 -14.65 9.98 -11.76
N LYS A 28 -14.54 8.97 -12.64
CA LYS A 28 -13.27 8.47 -13.16
C LYS A 28 -12.58 9.53 -14.02
N GLY A 29 -13.33 10.24 -14.86
CA GLY A 29 -12.82 11.35 -15.67
C GLY A 29 -12.22 12.46 -14.79
N TYR A 30 -12.97 12.89 -13.78
CA TYR A 30 -12.60 13.97 -12.87
C TYR A 30 -11.35 13.61 -12.06
N SER A 31 -11.35 12.42 -11.46
CA SER A 31 -10.21 11.87 -10.72
C SER A 31 -8.93 11.88 -11.56
N LYS A 32 -9.02 11.47 -12.83
CA LYS A 32 -7.88 11.51 -13.76
C LYS A 32 -7.47 12.93 -14.14
N LYS A 33 -8.41 13.80 -14.46
CA LYS A 33 -8.15 15.17 -14.92
C LYS A 33 -7.43 15.99 -13.86
N TYR A 34 -7.86 15.87 -12.61
CA TYR A 34 -7.37 16.70 -11.51
C TYR A 34 -6.44 15.96 -10.53
N SER A 35 -6.09 14.70 -10.82
CA SER A 35 -5.22 13.87 -9.96
C SER A 35 -5.71 13.80 -8.51
N VAL A 36 -7.02 13.59 -8.34
CA VAL A 36 -7.66 13.37 -7.02
C VAL A 36 -8.13 11.94 -6.91
N ASP A 37 -8.33 11.45 -5.68
CA ASP A 37 -8.99 10.16 -5.49
C ASP A 37 -10.48 10.23 -5.92
N LYS A 38 -11.07 9.06 -6.13
CA LYS A 38 -12.44 8.95 -6.63
C LYS A 38 -13.49 9.42 -5.62
N LEU A 39 -13.25 9.30 -4.31
CA LEU A 39 -14.18 9.78 -3.27
C LEU A 39 -14.17 11.31 -3.20
N CYS A 40 -12.99 11.91 -3.32
CA CYS A 40 -12.80 13.35 -3.46
C CYS A 40 -13.52 13.87 -4.71
N ALA A 41 -13.38 13.16 -5.83
CA ALA A 41 -14.12 13.47 -7.06
C ALA A 41 -15.64 13.43 -6.85
N VAL A 42 -16.19 12.42 -6.17
CA VAL A 42 -17.63 12.35 -5.85
C VAL A 42 -18.08 13.57 -5.06
N LYS A 43 -17.36 13.92 -3.98
CA LYS A 43 -17.70 15.07 -3.12
C LYS A 43 -17.65 16.40 -3.90
N GLU A 44 -16.63 16.60 -4.71
CA GLU A 44 -16.47 17.83 -5.51
C GLU A 44 -17.50 17.94 -6.63
N LEU A 45 -17.83 16.84 -7.30
CA LEU A 45 -18.88 16.81 -8.31
C LEU A 45 -20.25 17.12 -7.72
N ARG A 46 -20.58 16.61 -6.52
CA ARG A 46 -21.81 17.02 -5.80
C ARG A 46 -21.83 18.51 -5.48
N MET A 47 -20.69 19.09 -5.10
CA MET A 47 -20.60 20.54 -4.85
C MET A 47 -20.79 21.39 -6.11
N ILE A 48 -20.49 20.84 -7.28
CA ILE A 48 -20.74 21.49 -8.58
C ILE A 48 -22.21 21.31 -9.01
N GLY A 49 -23.00 20.51 -8.30
CA GLY A 49 -24.40 20.24 -8.58
C GLY A 49 -24.64 18.98 -9.44
N VAL A 50 -23.64 18.11 -9.59
CA VAL A 50 -23.83 16.82 -10.24
C VAL A 50 -24.44 15.85 -9.25
N ASP A 51 -25.59 15.27 -9.63
CA ASP A 51 -26.21 14.22 -8.83
C ASP A 51 -25.42 12.90 -8.97
N ILE A 52 -24.93 12.40 -7.85
CA ILE A 52 -24.21 11.13 -7.75
C ILE A 52 -24.85 10.32 -6.65
N SER A 53 -25.45 9.19 -7.04
CA SER A 53 -26.08 8.23 -6.15
C SER A 53 -25.18 7.85 -4.97
N GLU A 54 -25.76 7.81 -3.77
CA GLU A 54 -25.10 7.31 -2.57
C GLU A 54 -24.70 5.84 -2.70
N GLU A 55 -25.48 5.05 -3.44
CA GLU A 55 -25.18 3.64 -3.69
C GLU A 55 -23.86 3.47 -4.44
N TYR A 56 -23.61 4.34 -5.42
CA TYR A 56 -22.33 4.37 -6.14
C TYR A 56 -21.16 4.71 -5.22
N GLU A 57 -21.34 5.66 -4.30
CA GLU A 57 -20.31 6.02 -3.31
C GLU A 57 -20.00 4.85 -2.37
N LYS A 58 -21.04 4.16 -1.86
CA LYS A 58 -20.88 2.97 -1.01
C LYS A 58 -20.12 1.85 -1.72
N GLN A 59 -20.49 1.53 -2.96
CA GLN A 59 -19.76 0.55 -3.78
C GLN A 59 -18.29 0.93 -3.93
N LEU A 60 -18.01 2.23 -4.08
CA LEU A 60 -16.66 2.73 -4.24
C LEU A 60 -15.83 2.56 -2.97
N ILE A 61 -16.40 2.89 -1.80
CA ILE A 61 -15.78 2.68 -0.48
C ILE A 61 -15.46 1.19 -0.29
N ASN A 62 -16.45 0.31 -0.50
CA ASN A 62 -16.28 -1.14 -0.36
C ASN A 62 -15.17 -1.68 -1.26
N SER A 63 -15.09 -1.18 -2.51
CA SER A 63 -14.02 -1.58 -3.44
C SER A 63 -12.63 -1.15 -2.98
N MET A 64 -12.52 0.03 -2.37
CA MET A 64 -11.26 0.57 -1.86
C MET A 64 -10.81 -0.17 -0.60
N GLU A 65 -11.74 -0.50 0.29
CA GLU A 65 -11.47 -1.31 1.47
C GLU A 65 -11.05 -2.73 1.08
N ALA A 66 -11.77 -3.38 0.17
CA ALA A 66 -11.40 -4.71 -0.33
C ALA A 66 -9.98 -4.72 -0.92
N LEU A 67 -9.63 -3.72 -1.73
CA LEU A 67 -8.27 -3.59 -2.28
C LEU A 67 -7.22 -3.34 -1.19
N ARG A 68 -7.55 -2.54 -0.17
CA ARG A 68 -6.67 -2.30 0.98
C ARG A 68 -6.42 -3.59 1.74
N GLN A 69 -7.47 -4.35 2.06
CA GLN A 69 -7.37 -5.64 2.75
C GLN A 69 -6.57 -6.65 1.92
N GLN A 70 -6.80 -6.69 0.60
CA GLN A 70 -6.04 -7.54 -0.29
C GLN A 70 -4.54 -7.21 -0.26
N ARG A 71 -4.17 -5.92 -0.33
CA ARG A 71 -2.77 -5.48 -0.22
C ARG A 71 -2.14 -5.84 1.11
N LEU A 72 -2.86 -5.66 2.22
CA LEU A 72 -2.41 -6.05 3.55
C LEU A 72 -2.18 -7.57 3.63
N SER A 73 -3.09 -8.37 3.08
CA SER A 73 -2.96 -9.83 3.05
C SER A 73 -1.75 -10.28 2.22
N PHE A 74 -1.47 -9.62 1.08
CA PHE A 74 -0.29 -9.92 0.27
C PHE A 74 1.00 -9.50 0.94
N LYS A 75 1.01 -8.35 1.64
CA LYS A 75 2.16 -7.92 2.43
C LYS A 75 2.45 -8.93 3.54
N LYS A 76 1.43 -9.32 4.30
CA LYS A 76 1.55 -10.36 5.35
C LYS A 76 2.07 -11.67 4.78
N LYS A 77 1.50 -12.18 3.67
CA LYS A 77 1.99 -13.41 3.02
C LYS A 77 3.46 -13.31 2.56
N ARG A 78 3.91 -12.12 2.12
CA ARG A 78 5.32 -11.91 1.77
C ARG A 78 6.22 -11.91 3.00
N GLU A 79 5.78 -11.29 4.09
CA GLU A 79 6.48 -11.30 5.38
C GLU A 79 6.55 -12.72 5.95
N ASP A 80 5.43 -13.45 5.96
CA ASP A 80 5.36 -14.84 6.40
C ASP A 80 6.26 -15.74 5.53
N LYS A 81 6.24 -15.55 4.19
CA LYS A 81 7.13 -16.28 3.27
C LYS A 81 8.61 -15.91 3.48
N SER A 82 8.90 -14.64 3.78
CA SER A 82 10.26 -14.20 4.11
C SER A 82 10.73 -14.84 5.42
N ASN A 83 9.90 -14.81 6.46
CA ASN A 83 10.19 -15.46 7.73
C ASN A 83 10.37 -16.98 7.57
N TYR A 84 9.59 -17.61 6.70
CA TYR A 84 9.73 -19.03 6.40
C TYR A 84 10.98 -19.35 5.55
N LEU A 85 11.30 -18.51 4.55
CA LEU A 85 12.43 -18.74 3.63
C LEU A 85 13.79 -18.44 4.30
N TYR A 86 13.84 -17.45 5.19
CA TYR A 86 14.94 -17.20 6.10
C TYR A 86 14.70 -17.90 7.45
N GLY A 87 14.04 -19.07 7.44
CA GLY A 87 13.57 -19.84 8.59
C GLY A 87 14.67 -20.34 9.51
N PHE A 88 15.43 -19.42 10.08
CA PHE A 88 16.38 -19.64 11.13
C PHE A 88 15.68 -19.26 12.42
N ASP A 89 15.48 -20.26 13.27
CA ASP A 89 15.05 -20.02 14.63
C ASP A 89 16.10 -19.18 15.36
N ARG A 90 15.68 -18.47 16.39
CA ARG A 90 16.58 -17.64 17.22
C ARG A 90 16.26 -17.96 18.66
N ASP A 91 17.30 -18.04 19.49
CA ASP A 91 17.16 -18.24 20.92
C ASP A 91 18.14 -17.31 21.67
N GLU A 92 18.28 -17.51 22.98
CA GLU A 92 19.16 -16.68 23.82
C GLU A 92 20.65 -16.81 23.47
N ASN A 93 21.07 -17.89 22.81
CA ASN A 93 22.47 -18.17 22.50
C ASN A 93 22.80 -17.96 21.00
N PHE A 94 21.84 -18.21 20.12
CA PHE A 94 22.03 -18.16 18.66
C PHE A 94 21.21 -17.06 18.01
N ALA A 95 21.91 -16.16 17.31
CA ALA A 95 21.33 -15.14 16.46
C ALA A 95 20.64 -15.72 15.21
N MET A 96 21.01 -16.95 14.81
CA MET A 96 20.46 -17.63 13.64
C MET A 96 20.72 -19.15 13.72
N ILE A 97 19.71 -19.97 14.04
CA ILE A 97 19.78 -21.44 14.13
C ILE A 97 19.58 -22.06 12.75
N ILE A 98 20.63 -22.69 12.21
CA ILE A 98 20.66 -23.32 10.88
C ILE A 98 20.01 -24.70 10.89
N GLY A 99 19.98 -25.36 12.05
CA GLY A 99 19.28 -26.62 12.22
C GLY A 99 19.43 -27.20 13.62
N TYR A 100 18.90 -28.41 13.78
CA TYR A 100 18.98 -29.19 15.01
C TYR A 100 19.71 -30.50 14.74
N THR A 101 20.60 -30.88 15.65
CA THR A 101 21.22 -32.20 15.64
C THR A 101 20.18 -33.31 15.88
N SER A 102 20.53 -34.56 15.62
CA SER A 102 19.63 -35.71 15.89
C SER A 102 19.22 -35.83 17.37
N GLY A 103 19.99 -35.24 18.30
CA GLY A 103 19.67 -35.13 19.72
C GLY A 103 18.85 -33.89 20.11
N GLY A 104 18.47 -33.05 19.15
CA GLY A 104 17.67 -31.85 19.40
C GLY A 104 18.46 -30.61 19.85
N PHE A 105 19.79 -30.66 19.86
CA PHE A 105 20.61 -29.48 20.16
C PHE A 105 20.65 -28.55 18.93
N PRO A 106 20.34 -27.24 19.08
CA PRO A 106 20.44 -26.27 18.00
C PRO A 106 21.90 -26.00 17.63
N TYR A 107 22.16 -25.73 16.35
CA TYR A 107 23.43 -25.19 15.88
C TYR A 107 23.19 -24.11 14.83
N GLY A 108 24.02 -23.07 14.85
CA GLY A 108 23.80 -21.86 14.08
C GLY A 108 24.89 -20.82 14.33
N LEU A 109 24.62 -19.58 13.92
CA LEU A 109 25.47 -18.42 14.21
C LEU A 109 25.08 -17.82 15.55
N SER A 110 26.06 -17.63 16.43
CA SER A 110 25.90 -16.89 17.68
C SER A 110 25.84 -15.39 17.45
N TYR A 111 25.36 -14.63 18.44
CA TYR A 111 25.35 -13.17 18.40
C TYR A 111 26.75 -12.58 18.20
N GLU A 112 27.75 -13.13 18.89
CA GLU A 112 29.15 -12.70 18.79
C GLU A 112 29.71 -12.89 17.38
N GLU A 113 29.45 -14.04 16.76
CA GLU A 113 29.89 -14.33 15.39
C GLU A 113 29.18 -13.43 14.37
N THR A 114 27.89 -13.13 14.57
CA THR A 114 27.16 -12.22 13.66
C THR A 114 27.70 -10.80 13.71
N GLU A 115 28.05 -10.28 14.89
CA GLU A 115 28.63 -8.94 15.00
C GLU A 115 30.03 -8.86 14.36
N GLN A 116 30.84 -9.91 14.49
CA GLN A 116 32.14 -9.98 13.84
C GLN A 116 32.03 -9.96 12.31
N ILE A 117 31.11 -10.75 11.73
CA ILE A 117 30.87 -10.77 10.29
C ILE A 117 30.39 -9.41 9.79
N ILE A 118 29.43 -8.78 10.47
CA ILE A 118 28.90 -7.46 10.07
C ILE A 118 30.01 -6.41 10.08
N ASN A 119 30.81 -6.38 11.14
CA ASN A 119 31.94 -5.45 11.25
C ASN A 119 32.98 -5.68 10.16
N GLU A 120 33.31 -6.93 9.81
CA GLU A 120 34.25 -7.23 8.71
C GLU A 120 33.70 -6.80 7.34
N THR A 121 32.39 -6.88 7.13
CA THR A 121 31.76 -6.52 5.84
C THR A 121 31.62 -5.01 5.64
N GLU A 122 31.70 -4.20 6.70
CA GLU A 122 31.63 -2.72 6.61
C GLU A 122 32.97 -2.06 6.21
N TYR A 123 34.06 -2.84 6.11
CA TYR A 123 35.39 -2.35 5.73
C TYR A 123 35.87 -2.81 4.33
N GLU A 124 35.01 -3.44 3.52
CA GLU A 124 35.21 -3.70 2.07
C GLU A 124 34.39 -2.74 1.19
#